data_AF-A0A2M7TRK3-F1
#
_entry.id   AF-A0A2M7TRK3-F1
#
_cell.length_a   1.000
_cell.length_b   1.000
_cell.length_c   1.000
_cell.angle_alpha   90.00
_cell.angle_beta   90.00
_cell.angle_gamma   90.00
#
_symmetry.space_group_name_H-M   'P 1'
#
loop_
_entity.id
_entity.type
_entity.pdbx_description
1 polymer ?
#
loop_
_entity_poly.entity_id
_entity_poly.type
_entity_poly.pdbx_seq_one_letter_code
_entity_poly.pdbx_strand_id
1 'polypeptide(L)'
;MFCLPVVSFAQLIEIDLPKFGLPETDISTVAANVVNYVAGIISTIAVLVIIYGAFIYLSSGGNQEQAEKAKKIITYAIIGLVVVGLAWVVVTAVARIF
;
A
#
# COMPACT_ATOMS: atom_id res chain seq x y z
N MET A 1 34.03 -12.73 14.96
CA MET A 1 32.81 -13.36 14.38
C MET A 1 31.54 -13.15 15.22
N PHE A 2 31.54 -12.33 16.29
CA PHE A 2 30.44 -12.19 17.25
C PHE A 2 29.61 -10.89 17.12
N CYS A 3 29.73 -10.16 16.00
CA CYS A 3 29.05 -8.86 15.79
C CYS A 3 27.74 -8.97 14.97
N LEU A 4 27.39 -10.17 14.50
CA LEU A 4 26.23 -10.38 13.62
C LEU A 4 24.83 -10.37 14.27
N PRO A 5 24.62 -10.55 15.60
CA PRO A 5 23.25 -10.50 16.12
C PRO A 5 22.71 -9.06 16.18
N VAL A 6 23.55 -8.05 16.43
CA VAL A 6 23.09 -6.65 16.54
C VAL A 6 22.63 -6.08 15.19
N VAL A 7 23.27 -6.48 14.08
CA VAL A 7 22.87 -6.02 12.74
C VAL A 7 21.55 -6.65 12.30
N SER A 8 21.27 -7.90 12.70
CA SER A 8 20.01 -8.58 12.37
C SER A 8 18.80 -8.00 13.11
N PHE A 9 18.96 -7.46 14.32
CA PHE A 9 17.87 -6.75 15.01
C PHE A 9 17.70 -5.31 14.51
N ALA A 10 18.71 -4.71 13.87
CA ALA A 10 18.58 -3.42 13.20
C ALA A 10 17.80 -3.50 11.87
N GLN A 11 17.83 -4.65 11.19
CA GLN A 11 17.09 -4.85 9.93
C GLN A 11 15.58 -5.11 10.11
N LEU A 12 15.11 -5.38 11.33
CA LEU A 12 13.67 -5.64 11.55
C LEU A 12 12.79 -4.39 11.52
N ILE A 13 13.39 -3.20 11.45
CA ILE A 13 12.68 -1.96 11.19
C ILE A 13 13.52 -1.15 10.21
N GLU A 14 13.57 -1.59 8.95
CA GLU A 14 13.77 -0.65 7.85
C GLU A 14 12.51 0.23 7.78
N ILE A 15 12.41 1.22 8.67
CA ILE A 15 11.64 2.41 8.32
C ILE A 15 12.44 2.94 7.15
N ASP A 16 11.93 2.77 5.93
CA ASP A 16 12.36 3.51 4.76
C ASP A 16 12.42 4.97 5.19
N LEU A 17 13.61 5.43 5.58
CA LEU A 17 13.83 6.81 5.90
C LEU A 17 13.57 7.51 4.58
N PRO A 18 12.52 8.35 4.48
CA PRO A 18 12.27 9.08 3.25
C PRO A 18 13.57 9.79 2.92
N LYS A 19 14.15 9.47 1.77
CA LYS A 19 15.43 10.03 1.30
C LYS A 19 15.26 11.55 1.23
N PHE A 20 15.58 12.20 2.33
CA PHE A 20 15.50 13.64 2.49
C PHE A 20 16.78 14.23 1.92
N GLY A 21 16.78 14.43 0.62
CA GLY A 21 17.89 15.05 -0.10
C GLY A 21 17.80 14.73 -1.57
N LEU A 22 17.16 15.59 -2.35
CA LEU A 22 17.82 16.73 -3.01
C LEU A 22 16.81 17.88 -3.14
N PRO A 23 17.20 19.14 -2.90
CA PRO A 23 16.41 20.30 -3.26
C PRO A 23 16.51 20.50 -4.77
N GLU A 24 15.62 19.88 -5.54
CA GLU A 24 15.28 20.39 -6.86
C GLU A 24 13.78 20.68 -6.84
N THR A 25 13.47 21.94 -7.09
CA THR A 25 12.16 22.57 -7.16
C THR A 25 11.33 21.97 -8.29
N ASP A 26 11.09 20.66 -8.27
CA ASP A 26 10.34 19.93 -9.28
C ASP A 26 9.10 19.31 -8.66
N ILE A 27 8.00 19.52 -9.38
CA ILE A 27 6.64 19.07 -9.08
C ILE A 27 6.60 17.57 -8.72
N SER A 28 7.58 16.81 -9.23
CA SER A 28 7.86 15.41 -8.94
C SER A 28 8.03 15.09 -7.45
N THR A 29 8.73 15.92 -6.66
CA THR A 29 8.95 15.66 -5.23
C THR A 29 7.67 15.86 -4.42
N VAL A 30 6.90 16.89 -4.75
CA VAL A 30 5.61 17.15 -4.11
C VAL A 30 4.62 16.02 -4.46
N ALA A 31 4.57 15.62 -5.73
CA ALA A 31 3.73 14.52 -6.18
C ALA A 31 4.11 13.19 -5.50
N ALA A 32 5.40 12.85 -5.42
CA ALA A 32 5.87 11.63 -4.77
C ALA A 32 5.54 11.60 -3.27
N ASN A 33 5.63 12.74 -2.58
CA ASN A 33 5.33 12.83 -1.16
C ASN A 33 3.83 12.67 -0.87
N VAL A 34 2.98 13.31 -1.69
CA VAL A 34 1.52 13.13 -1.63
C VAL A 34 1.13 11.68 -1.91
N VAL A 35 1.71 11.07 -2.94
CA VAL A 35 1.43 9.66 -3.28
C VAL A 35 1.85 8.73 -2.15
N ASN A 36 3.02 8.89 -1.55
CA ASN A 36 3.45 8.05 -0.42
C ASN A 36 2.54 8.20 0.80
N TYR A 37 2.13 9.43 1.13
CA TYR A 37 1.25 9.68 2.27
C TYR A 37 -0.13 9.04 2.07
N VAL A 38 -0.71 9.21 0.88
CA VAL A 38 -2.01 8.63 0.52
C VAL A 38 -1.91 7.11 0.40
N ALA A 39 -0.84 6.59 -0.19
CA ALA A 39 -0.58 5.16 -0.32
C ALA A 39 -0.51 4.44 1.03
N GLY A 40 0.16 5.03 2.02
CA GLY A 40 0.26 4.45 3.37
C GLY A 40 -1.10 4.33 4.08
N ILE A 41 -1.91 5.39 3.98
CA ILE A 41 -3.26 5.42 4.58
C ILE A 41 -4.18 4.42 3.87
N ILE A 42 -4.22 4.44 2.54
CA ILE A 42 -5.07 3.54 1.75
C ILE A 42 -4.68 2.08 1.97
N SER A 43 -3.39 1.76 2.01
CA SER A 43 -2.92 0.38 2.21
C SER A 43 -3.37 -0.18 3.56
N THR A 44 -3.30 0.63 4.61
CA THR A 44 -3.77 0.25 5.95
C THR A 44 -5.28 -0.01 5.96
N ILE A 45 -6.06 0.89 5.35
CA ILE A 45 -7.51 0.75 5.26
C ILE A 45 -7.91 -0.45 4.39
N ALA A 46 -7.20 -0.70 3.30
CA ALA A 46 -7.46 -1.81 2.39
C ALA A 46 -7.40 -3.16 3.13
N VAL A 47 -6.41 -3.35 4.00
CA VAL A 47 -6.30 -4.56 4.83
C VAL A 47 -7.51 -4.72 5.74
N LEU A 48 -7.97 -3.65 6.38
CA LEU A 48 -9.17 -3.68 7.23
C LEU A 48 -10.44 -4.03 6.45
N VAL A 49 -10.59 -3.48 5.25
CA VAL A 49 -11.75 -3.74 4.37
C VAL A 49 -11.72 -5.18 3.86
N ILE A 50 -10.56 -5.73 3.53
CA ILE A 50 -10.41 -7.14 3.12
C ILE A 50 -10.83 -8.07 4.27
N ILE A 51 -10.38 -7.79 5.50
CA ILE A 51 -10.78 -8.57 6.68
C ILE A 51 -12.30 -8.49 6.88
N TYR A 52 -12.88 -7.29 6.83
CA TYR A 52 -14.32 -7.10 6.96
C TYR A 52 -15.12 -7.84 5.88
N GLY A 53 -14.70 -7.73 4.61
CA GLY A 53 -15.31 -8.44 3.50
C GLY A 53 -15.18 -9.96 3.63
N ALA A 54 -14.05 -10.45 4.14
CA ALA A 54 -13.84 -11.87 4.40
C ALA A 54 -14.79 -12.40 5.49
N PHE A 55 -15.00 -11.65 6.58
CA PHE A 55 -15.97 -12.01 7.62
C PHE A 55 -17.40 -12.09 7.08
N ILE A 56 -17.82 -11.14 6.23
CA ILE A 56 -19.15 -11.21 5.60
C ILE A 56 -19.23 -12.42 4.66
N TYR A 57 -18.19 -12.69 3.88
CA TYR A 57 -18.15 -13.84 2.97
C TYR A 57 -18.31 -15.16 3.72
N LEU A 58 -17.59 -15.33 4.83
CA LEU A 58 -17.66 -16.51 5.69
C LEU A 58 -19.01 -16.63 6.43
N SER A 59 -19.55 -15.51 6.90
CA SER A 59 -20.84 -15.45 7.62
C SER A 59 -22.06 -15.62 6.69
N SER A 60 -21.87 -15.52 5.36
CA SER A 60 -22.97 -15.59 4.39
C SER A 60 -23.70 -16.95 4.39
N GLY A 61 -23.08 -18.03 4.89
CA GLY A 61 -23.78 -19.26 5.29
C GLY A 61 -24.64 -19.96 4.24
N GLY A 62 -24.51 -19.63 2.94
CA GLY A 62 -25.34 -20.16 1.86
C GLY A 62 -26.26 -19.13 1.18
N ASN A 63 -26.39 -17.91 1.70
CA ASN A 63 -27.08 -16.82 1.01
C ASN A 63 -26.21 -16.25 -0.11
N GLN A 64 -26.56 -16.54 -1.37
CA GLN A 64 -25.81 -16.08 -2.55
C GLN A 64 -25.70 -14.56 -2.63
N GLU A 65 -26.72 -13.82 -2.20
CA GLU A 65 -26.72 -12.35 -2.30
C GLU A 65 -25.65 -11.71 -1.39
N GLN A 66 -25.52 -12.23 -0.16
CA GLN A 66 -24.50 -11.79 0.80
C GLN A 66 -23.09 -12.16 0.31
N ALA A 67 -22.94 -13.37 -0.26
CA ALA A 67 -21.68 -13.84 -0.82
C ALA A 67 -21.24 -13.01 -2.04
N GLU A 68 -22.16 -12.62 -2.92
CA GLU A 68 -21.86 -11.71 -4.03
C GLU A 68 -21.46 -10.31 -3.55
N LYS A 69 -22.18 -9.75 -2.56
CA LYS A 69 -21.83 -8.45 -1.99
C LYS A 69 -20.43 -8.48 -1.37
N ALA A 70 -20.12 -9.51 -0.59
CA ALA A 70 -18.79 -9.67 0.00
C ALA A 70 -17.69 -9.80 -1.05
N LYS A 71 -17.92 -10.59 -2.11
CA LYS A 71 -16.99 -10.69 -3.25
C LYS A 71 -16.75 -9.34 -3.91
N LYS A 72 -17.81 -8.56 -4.17
CA LYS A 72 -17.67 -7.21 -4.75
C LYS A 72 -16.80 -6.31 -3.86
N ILE A 73 -17.04 -6.30 -2.55
CA ILE A 73 -16.25 -5.52 -1.59
C ILE A 73 -14.77 -5.90 -1.64
N ILE A 74 -14.47 -7.21 -1.62
CA ILE A 74 -13.09 -7.71 -1.70
C ILE A 74 -12.45 -7.33 -3.04
N THR A 75 -13.17 -7.48 -4.15
CA THR A 75 -12.66 -7.09 -5.49
C THR A 75 -12.33 -5.60 -5.54
N TYR A 76 -13.19 -4.72 -5.01
CA TYR A 76 -12.91 -3.29 -4.94
C TYR A 76 -11.70 -2.97 -4.05
N ALA A 77 -11.53 -3.69 -2.94
CA ALA A 77 -10.37 -3.52 -2.07
C ALA A 77 -9.06 -3.94 -2.77
N ILE A 78 -9.08 -5.05 -3.53
CA ILE A 78 -7.95 -5.50 -4.34
C ILE A 78 -7.60 -4.47 -5.42
N ILE A 79 -8.61 -3.94 -6.13
CA ILE A 79 -8.39 -2.90 -7.14
C ILE A 79 -7.73 -1.66 -6.51
N GLY A 80 -8.19 -1.22 -5.33
CA GLY A 80 -7.57 -0.11 -4.60
C GLY A 80 -6.10 -0.37 -4.26
N LEU A 81 -5.76 -1.59 -3.82
CA LEU A 81 -4.39 -1.99 -3.53
C LEU A 81 -3.50 -1.98 -4.79
N VAL A 82 -4.03 -2.47 -5.92
CA VAL A 82 -3.35 -2.46 -7.22
C VAL A 82 -3.11 -1.03 -7.69
N VAL A 83 -4.08 -0.13 -7.53
CA VAL A 83 -3.95 1.29 -7.90
C VAL A 83 -2.82 1.96 -7.13
N VAL A 84 -2.67 1.66 -5.84
CA VAL A 84 -1.55 2.17 -5.03
C VAL A 84 -0.20 1.69 -5.59
N GLY A 85 -0.09 0.42 -5.99
CA GLY A 85 1.10 -0.11 -6.65
C GLY A 85 1.39 0.55 -8.00
N LEU A 86 0.34 0.80 -8.79
CA LEU A 86 0.45 1.50 -10.08
C LEU A 86 0.85 2.97 -9.92
N ALA A 87 0.43 3.64 -8.85
CA ALA A 87 0.78 5.04 -8.60
C ALA A 87 2.30 5.25 -8.54
N TRP A 88 3.04 4.32 -7.93
CA TRP A 88 4.51 4.34 -7.90
C TRP A 88 5.14 4.23 -9.30
N VAL A 89 4.58 3.35 -10.15
CA VAL A 89 5.03 3.19 -11.53
C VAL A 89 4.82 4.48 -12.32
N VAL A 90 3.65 5.11 -12.16
CA VAL A 90 3.33 6.37 -12.86
C VAL A 90 4.26 7.50 -12.42
N VAL A 91 4.50 7.67 -11.12
CA VAL A 91 5.41 8.71 -10.59
C VAL A 91 6.82 8.51 -11.13
N THR A 92 7.32 7.27 -11.13
CA THR A 92 8.67 6.95 -11.62
C THR A 92 8.78 7.10 -13.13
N ALA A 93 7.72 6.77 -13.88
CA ALA A 93 7.69 6.94 -15.33
C ALA A 93 7.76 8.43 -15.71
N VAL A 94 7.00 9.28 -15.01
CA VAL A 94 7.06 10.73 -15.21
C VAL A 94 8.45 11.26 -14.82
N ALA A 95 8.97 10.89 -13.65
CA ALA A 95 10.28 11.34 -13.17
C ALA A 95 11.48 10.89 -14.03
N ARG A 96 11.31 9.89 -14.90
CA ARG A 96 12.35 9.41 -15.83
C ARG A 96 12.25 10.05 -17.22
N ILE A 97 11.07 10.56 -17.57
CA ILE A 97 10.80 11.21 -18.87
C ILE A 97 11.32 12.65 -18.89
N PHE A 98 11.32 13.31 -17.73
CA PHE A 98 11.98 14.59 -17.50
C PHE A 98 13.42 14.35 -17.04
#